data_AF-A0A6I1WY62-F1
#
_entry.id   AF-A0A6I1WY62-F1
#
_cell.length_a   1.000
_cell.length_b   1.000
_cell.length_c   1.000
_cell.angle_alpha   90.00
_cell.angle_beta   90.00
_cell.angle_gamma   90.00
#
_symmetry.space_group_name_H-M   'P 1'
#
loop_
_entity.id
_entity.type
_entity.pdbx_description
1 polymer ?
#
loop_
_entity_poly.entity_id
_entity_poly.type
_entity_poly.pdbx_seq_one_letter_code
_entity_poly.pdbx_strand_id
1 'polypeptide(L)'
;MDKADNYEDAVVQLNNSIHELERVILTDRFEGVKILEFFLSFNPAIFNQDDLSLKMDAWRPLNAHCKAHARLIVEQSMTFDIPIWKTYREKIQKVIDRRREIFGV
;
A
#
# COMPACT_ATOMS: atom_id res chain seq x y z
N MET A 1 10.37 -6.20 10.50
CA MET A 1 10.73 -5.06 9.66
C MET A 1 10.75 -3.88 10.60
N ASP A 2 11.93 -3.34 10.86
CA ASP A 2 12.07 -2.21 11.78
C ASP A 2 11.63 -0.93 11.08
N LYS A 3 10.99 -0.05 11.85
CA LYS A 3 10.51 1.24 11.34
C LYS A 3 11.70 2.17 11.13
N ALA A 4 11.61 3.04 10.12
CA ALA A 4 12.52 4.16 9.99
C ALA A 4 12.29 5.17 11.13
N ASP A 5 13.40 5.74 11.62
CA ASP A 5 13.42 6.78 12.64
C ASP A 5 13.55 8.18 12.04
N ASN A 6 13.74 8.28 10.72
CA ASN A 6 13.82 9.54 9.98
C ASN A 6 13.05 9.45 8.65
N TYR A 7 12.75 10.63 8.09
CA TYR A 7 11.94 10.78 6.88
C TYR A 7 12.57 10.14 5.63
N GLU A 8 13.88 10.29 5.45
CA GLU A 8 14.58 9.82 4.25
C GLU A 8 14.57 8.29 4.18
N ASP A 9 14.88 7.63 5.30
CA ASP A 9 14.80 6.18 5.42
C ASP A 9 13.36 5.68 5.30
N ALA A 10 12.38 6.43 5.83
CA ALA A 10 10.97 6.10 5.68
C ALA A 10 10.57 6.06 4.19
N VAL A 11 10.99 7.06 3.40
CA VAL A 11 10.71 7.10 1.95
C VAL A 11 11.36 5.92 1.22
N VAL A 12 12.59 5.52 1.60
CA VAL A 12 13.26 4.34 1.03
C VAL A 12 12.51 3.06 1.38
N GLN A 13 12.13 2.87 2.65
CA GLN A 13 11.38 1.71 3.11
C GLN A 13 9.98 1.61 2.49
N LEU A 14 9.30 2.75 2.31
CA LEU A 14 8.02 2.84 1.61
C LEU A 14 8.17 2.43 0.14
N ASN A 15 9.19 2.92 -0.55
CA ASN A 15 9.48 2.55 -1.94
C ASN A 15 9.69 1.03 -2.10
N ASN A 16 10.47 0.43 -1.21
CA ASN A 16 10.74 -1.00 -1.20
C ASN A 16 9.47 -1.81 -0.91
N SER A 17 8.69 -1.37 0.08
CA SER A 17 7.44 -2.07 0.44
C SER A 17 6.38 -1.99 -0.65
N ILE A 18 6.26 -0.85 -1.32
CA ILE A 18 5.38 -0.73 -2.49
C ILE A 18 5.89 -1.66 -3.60
N HIS A 19 7.19 -1.70 -3.87
CA HIS A 19 7.74 -2.59 -4.89
C HIS A 19 7.48 -4.08 -4.60
N GLU A 20 7.66 -4.52 -3.35
CA GLU A 20 7.36 -5.91 -2.97
C GLU A 20 5.87 -6.23 -3.07
N LEU A 21 5.00 -5.28 -2.72
CA LEU A 21 3.57 -5.43 -2.96
C LEU A 21 3.26 -5.54 -4.45
N GLU A 22 3.87 -4.73 -5.32
CA GLU A 22 3.69 -4.81 -6.78
C GLU A 22 4.00 -6.20 -7.33
N ARG A 23 5.10 -6.81 -6.86
CA ARG A 23 5.51 -8.17 -7.27
C ARG A 23 4.47 -9.22 -6.91
N VAL A 24 3.79 -9.07 -5.78
CA VAL A 24 2.75 -10.00 -5.34
C VAL A 24 1.40 -9.72 -6.03
N ILE A 25 1.10 -8.46 -6.35
CA ILE A 25 -0.14 -8.08 -7.04
C ILE A 25 -0.19 -8.61 -8.48
N LEU A 26 0.99 -8.82 -9.09
CA LEU A 26 1.13 -9.47 -10.38
C LEU A 26 0.94 -11.00 -10.31
N THR A 27 1.05 -11.61 -9.12
CA THR A 27 0.92 -13.07 -8.93
C THR A 27 -0.39 -13.48 -8.25
N ASP A 28 -1.06 -12.59 -7.50
CA ASP A 28 -2.34 -12.84 -6.84
C ASP A 28 -3.49 -11.98 -7.41
N ARG A 29 -4.51 -12.66 -7.93
CA ARG A 29 -5.36 -12.17 -9.03
C ARG A 29 -6.51 -11.27 -8.62
N PHE A 30 -6.90 -11.16 -7.35
CA PHE A 30 -8.01 -10.29 -6.93
C PHE A 30 -7.63 -9.39 -5.78
N GLU A 31 -6.99 -9.94 -4.76
CA GLU A 31 -6.73 -9.26 -3.50
C GLU A 31 -5.70 -8.14 -3.63
N GLY A 32 -4.71 -8.33 -4.50
CA GLY A 32 -3.66 -7.35 -4.74
C GLY A 32 -4.15 -5.96 -5.19
N VAL A 33 -5.14 -5.92 -6.09
CA VAL A 33 -5.67 -4.63 -6.61
C VAL A 33 -6.44 -3.86 -5.54
N LYS A 34 -7.22 -4.54 -4.69
CA LYS A 34 -7.97 -3.88 -3.61
C LYS A 34 -7.06 -3.15 -2.64
N ILE A 35 -5.86 -3.68 -2.40
CA ILE A 35 -4.86 -3.05 -1.52
C ILE A 35 -4.24 -1.82 -2.17
N LEU A 36 -3.98 -1.87 -3.47
CA LEU A 36 -3.52 -0.70 -4.22
C LEU A 36 -4.57 0.40 -4.26
N GLU A 37 -5.83 0.04 -4.50
CA GLU A 37 -6.97 0.95 -4.46
C GLU A 37 -7.14 1.56 -3.05
N PHE A 38 -6.89 0.78 -1.99
CA PHE A 38 -6.79 1.30 -0.62
C PHE A 38 -5.69 2.35 -0.50
N PHE A 39 -4.46 2.09 -0.95
CA PHE A 39 -3.39 3.09 -0.84
C PHE A 39 -3.65 4.37 -1.64
N LEU A 40 -4.34 4.26 -2.78
CA LEU A 40 -4.77 5.42 -3.57
C LEU A 40 -5.86 6.25 -2.89
N SER A 41 -6.68 5.64 -2.03
CA SER A 41 -7.75 6.31 -1.27
C SER A 41 -7.35 6.64 0.16
N PHE A 42 -6.20 6.15 0.63
CA PHE A 42 -5.69 6.41 1.98
C PHE A 42 -5.12 7.83 2.08
N ASN A 43 -5.78 8.67 2.86
CA ASN A 43 -5.29 9.99 3.22
C ASN A 43 -4.91 10.02 4.70
N PRO A 44 -3.61 10.15 5.05
CA PRO A 44 -3.18 10.20 6.45
C PRO A 44 -3.74 11.40 7.22
N ALA A 45 -4.13 12.48 6.54
CA ALA A 45 -4.64 13.71 7.16
C ALA A 45 -6.14 13.69 7.51
N ILE A 46 -6.93 12.75 6.97
CA ILE A 46 -8.39 12.64 7.20
C ILE A 46 -8.69 11.37 8.02
N PHE A 47 -7.88 11.13 9.05
CA PHE A 47 -7.86 9.88 9.79
C PHE A 47 -9.12 9.70 10.65
N ASN A 48 -10.07 8.87 10.23
CA ASN A 48 -11.15 8.36 11.07
C ASN A 48 -10.85 6.91 11.49
N GLN A 49 -11.01 6.57 12.77
CA GLN A 49 -10.75 5.23 13.30
C GLN A 49 -11.64 4.15 12.68
N ASP A 50 -12.88 4.49 12.30
CA ASP A 50 -13.80 3.56 11.63
C ASP A 50 -13.26 3.12 10.26
N ASP A 51 -12.60 4.05 9.57
CA ASP A 51 -11.96 3.85 8.28
C ASP A 51 -10.78 2.87 8.38
N LEU A 52 -10.07 2.83 9.51
CA LEU A 52 -8.97 1.88 9.73
C LEU A 52 -9.48 0.44 9.87
N SER A 53 -10.64 0.24 10.51
CA SER A 53 -11.21 -1.10 10.73
C SER A 53 -11.69 -1.75 9.43
N LEU A 54 -12.45 -1.01 8.61
CA LEU A 54 -12.89 -1.41 7.27
C LEU A 54 -11.70 -1.68 6.34
N LYS A 55 -10.60 -0.96 6.52
CA LYS A 55 -9.40 -1.07 5.69
C LYS A 55 -8.44 -2.18 6.16
N MET A 56 -8.45 -2.55 7.44
CA MET A 56 -7.78 -3.78 7.92
C MET A 56 -8.48 -5.05 7.43
N ASP A 57 -9.80 -5.02 7.21
CA ASP A 57 -10.52 -6.12 6.57
C ASP A 57 -10.05 -6.36 5.12
N ALA A 58 -9.69 -5.29 4.39
CA ALA A 58 -9.08 -5.41 3.07
C ALA A 58 -7.70 -6.10 3.09
N TRP A 59 -7.04 -6.19 4.25
CA TRP A 59 -5.78 -6.90 4.41
C TRP A 59 -5.96 -8.34 4.85
N ARG A 60 -7.15 -8.74 5.32
CA ARG A 60 -7.43 -10.10 5.78
C ARG A 60 -6.96 -11.19 4.81
N PRO A 61 -7.13 -11.07 3.48
CA PRO A 61 -6.75 -12.13 2.54
C PRO A 61 -5.27 -12.11 2.15
N LEU A 62 -4.50 -11.10 2.58
CA LEU A 62 -3.06 -11.08 2.36
C LEU A 62 -2.33 -12.18 3.13
N ASN A 63 -1.29 -12.73 2.51
CA ASN A 63 -0.30 -13.53 3.23
C ASN A 63 0.47 -12.66 4.26
N ALA A 64 1.12 -13.30 5.22
CA ALA A 64 1.78 -12.61 6.34
C ALA A 64 2.87 -11.63 5.88
N HIS A 65 3.59 -11.94 4.80
CA HIS A 65 4.63 -11.09 4.25
C HIS A 65 4.04 -9.78 3.68
N CYS A 66 2.96 -9.86 2.91
CA CYS A 66 2.29 -8.69 2.35
C CYS A 66 1.62 -7.83 3.43
N LYS A 67 1.04 -8.46 4.45
CA LYS A 67 0.51 -7.75 5.62
C LYS A 67 1.58 -6.90 6.30
N ALA A 68 2.81 -7.41 6.40
CA ALA A 68 3.91 -6.66 6.99
C ALA A 68 4.27 -5.41 6.18
N HIS A 69 4.36 -5.52 4.84
CA HIS A 69 4.62 -4.38 3.96
C HIS A 69 3.47 -3.37 3.96
N ALA A 70 2.21 -3.83 3.89
CA ALA A 70 1.06 -2.94 3.91
C ALA A 70 0.93 -2.17 5.23
N ARG A 71 1.19 -2.86 6.34
CA ARG A 71 1.25 -2.26 7.67
C ARG A 71 2.37 -1.23 7.77
N LEU A 72 3.57 -1.55 7.29
CA LEU A 72 4.69 -0.61 7.29
C LEU A 72 4.33 0.67 6.53
N ILE A 73 3.67 0.54 5.37
CA ILE A 73 3.25 1.69 4.56
C ILE A 73 2.32 2.62 5.33
N VAL A 74 1.28 2.09 5.96
CA VAL A 74 0.35 2.90 6.75
C VAL A 74 1.03 3.54 7.95
N GLU A 75 1.80 2.76 8.72
CA GLU A 75 2.43 3.27 9.93
C GLU A 75 3.47 4.36 9.62
N GLN A 76 4.29 4.19 8.59
CA GLN A 76 5.29 5.18 8.16
C GLN A 76 4.64 6.42 7.55
N SER A 77 3.58 6.25 6.74
CA SER A 77 2.87 7.39 6.16
C SER A 77 2.15 8.24 7.19
N MET A 78 1.63 7.65 8.26
CA MET A 78 1.08 8.40 9.40
C MET A 78 2.16 9.07 10.23
N THR A 79 3.28 8.37 10.49
CA THR A 79 4.35 8.88 11.38
C THR A 79 5.04 10.11 10.78
N PHE A 80 5.22 10.12 9.46
CA PHE A 80 5.95 11.16 8.74
C PHE A 80 5.06 12.04 7.85
N ASP A 81 3.74 11.95 8.00
CA ASP A 81 2.74 12.66 7.18
C ASP A 81 2.97 12.52 5.67
N ILE A 82 3.42 11.34 5.21
CA ILE A 82 3.72 11.09 3.80
C ILE A 82 2.41 10.73 3.08
N PRO A 83 1.92 11.57 2.16
CA PRO A 83 0.66 11.31 1.46
C PRO A 83 0.86 10.22 0.39
N ILE A 84 0.62 8.95 0.73
CA ILE A 84 0.85 7.81 -0.17
C ILE A 84 0.15 7.99 -1.52
N TRP A 85 -1.11 8.43 -1.49
CA TRP A 85 -1.94 8.69 -2.67
C TRP A 85 -1.38 9.76 -3.61
N LYS A 86 -0.52 10.66 -3.12
CA LYS A 86 0.13 11.73 -3.91
C LYS A 86 1.53 11.29 -4.33
N THR A 87 2.31 10.76 -3.40
CA THR A 87 3.73 10.40 -3.61
C THR A 87 3.88 9.18 -4.53
N TYR A 88 2.99 8.20 -4.42
CA TYR A 88 3.11 6.91 -5.12
C TYR A 88 2.01 6.66 -6.15
N ARG A 89 1.18 7.67 -6.42
CA ARG A 89 -0.01 7.57 -7.27
C ARG A 89 0.26 6.91 -8.62
N GLU A 90 1.22 7.45 -9.36
CA GLU A 90 1.54 7.01 -10.71
C GLU A 90 2.09 5.59 -10.72
N LYS A 91 2.90 5.25 -9.71
CA LYS A 91 3.51 3.93 -9.57
C LYS A 91 2.44 2.87 -9.33
N ILE A 92 1.55 3.15 -8.37
CA ILE A 92 0.43 2.28 -8.03
C ILE A 92 -0.55 2.16 -9.21
N GLN A 93 -0.90 3.26 -9.88
CA GLN A 93 -1.81 3.26 -11.01
C GLN A 93 -1.27 2.43 -12.19
N LYS A 94 0.02 2.57 -12.52
CA LYS A 94 0.68 1.76 -13.57
C LYS A 94 0.58 0.26 -13.28
N VAL A 95 0.65 -0.14 -12.02
CA VAL A 95 0.56 -1.56 -11.62
C VAL A 95 -0.87 -2.06 -11.75
N ILE A 96 -1.87 -1.25 -11.35
CA ILE A 96 -3.30 -1.57 -11.56
C ILE A 96 -3.58 -1.71 -13.06
N ASP A 97 -3.14 -0.74 -13.88
CA ASP A 97 -3.41 -0.72 -15.32
C ASP A 97 -2.75 -1.94 -16.02
N ARG A 98 -1.49 -2.22 -15.72
CA ARG A 98 -0.77 -3.40 -16.23
C ARG A 98 -1.48 -4.70 -15.84
N ARG A 99 -2.10 -4.75 -14.66
CA ARG A 99 -2.86 -5.92 -14.19
C ARG A 99 -4.19 -6.06 -14.95
N ARG A 100 -4.88 -4.97 -15.25
CA ARG A 100 -6.08 -4.97 -16.12
C ARG A 100 -5.74 -5.48 -17.52
N GLU A 101 -4.61 -5.05 -18.08
CA GLU A 101 -4.12 -5.52 -19.39
C GLU A 101 -3.82 -7.03 -19.40
N ILE A 102 -3.13 -7.55 -18.38
CA ILE A 102 -2.74 -8.98 -18.33
C ILE A 102 -3.95 -9.89 -18.14
N PHE A 103 -4.94 -9.46 -17.35
CA PHE A 103 -6.06 -10.33 -16.96
C PHE A 103 -7.40 -10.00 -17.63
N GLY A 104 -7.46 -8.96 -18.46
CA GLY A 104 -8.63 -8.62 -19.28
C GLY A 104 -9.89 -8.31 -18.47
N VAL A 105 -9.74 -7.64 -17.31
CA VAL A 105 -10.85 -7.23 -16.43
C VAL A 105 -11.12 -5.75 -16.58
#